data_AF-A0A3G1KM99-F1
#
_entry.id   AF-A0A3G1KM99-F1
#
_cell.length_a   1.000
_cell.length_b   1.000
_cell.length_c   1.000
_cell.angle_alpha   90.00
_cell.angle_beta   90.00
_cell.angle_gamma   90.00
#
_symmetry.space_group_name_H-M   'P 1'
#
loop_
_entity.id
_entity.type
_entity.pdbx_description
1 polymer ?
#
loop_
_entity_poly.entity_id
_entity_poly.type
_entity_poly.pdbx_seq_one_letter_code
_entity_poly.pdbx_strand_id
1 'polypeptide(L)'
;MKKSVFAFFTVIQILLFICIFVVERLSHKYMTMMRIALFKNRTWEAELPLDRLLGDCQMMLGVLAVLAILFLFIWVVKTKAFCFYGHMQLFSFALIAGGSAVFIAKSSVDAMRTYYVAVMLLLVITAIQLIKVPLFLKNHQEAKFHLPFRNQNI
;
A
#
# COMPACT_ATOMS: atom_id res chain seq x y z
N MET A 1 -16.91 -4.15 -16.59
CA MET A 1 -17.03 -3.65 -15.20
C MET A 1 -15.72 -3.73 -14.40
N LYS A 2 -14.97 -4.85 -14.43
CA LYS A 2 -13.76 -5.05 -13.60
C LYS A 2 -12.62 -4.00 -13.79
N LYS A 3 -12.41 -3.50 -15.03
CA LYS A 3 -11.40 -2.45 -15.33
C LYS A 3 -11.74 -1.08 -14.72
N SER A 4 -13.03 -0.72 -14.70
CA SER A 4 -13.52 0.55 -14.13
C SER A 4 -13.36 0.57 -12.61
N VAL A 5 -13.66 -0.54 -11.94
CA VAL A 5 -13.41 -0.70 -10.49
C VAL A 5 -11.92 -0.59 -10.17
N PHE A 6 -11.05 -1.22 -10.96
CA PHE A 6 -9.59 -1.09 -10.78
C PHE A 6 -9.10 0.35 -10.97
N ALA A 7 -9.59 1.05 -12.00
CA ALA A 7 -9.27 2.46 -12.24
C ALA A 7 -9.76 3.35 -11.08
N PHE A 8 -10.98 3.13 -10.61
CA PHE A 8 -11.56 3.84 -9.47
C PHE A 8 -10.69 3.72 -8.20
N PHE A 9 -10.30 2.49 -7.83
CA PHE A 9 -9.40 2.30 -6.69
C PHE A 9 -8.03 2.97 -6.88
N THR A 10 -7.54 3.03 -8.12
CA THR A 10 -6.27 3.70 -8.43
C THR A 10 -6.38 5.22 -8.26
N VAL A 11 -7.49 5.81 -8.71
CA VAL A 11 -7.77 7.25 -8.50
C VAL A 11 -7.87 7.56 -7.00
N ILE A 12 -8.56 6.71 -6.23
CA ILE A 12 -8.63 6.87 -4.77
C ILE A 12 -7.23 6.80 -4.14
N GLN A 13 -6.39 5.83 -4.51
CA GLN A 13 -5.03 5.73 -3.97
C GLN A 13 -4.21 7.00 -4.25
N ILE A 14 -4.29 7.54 -5.47
CA ILE A 14 -3.61 8.79 -5.83
C ILE A 14 -4.13 9.96 -4.98
N LEU A 15 -5.45 10.08 -4.84
CA LEU A 15 -6.05 11.11 -3.99
C LEU A 15 -5.61 11.00 -2.52
N LEU A 16 -5.51 9.78 -1.98
CA LEU A 16 -5.03 9.57 -0.61
C LEU A 16 -3.56 9.99 -0.45
N PHE A 17 -2.69 9.71 -1.44
CA PHE A 17 -1.32 10.22 -1.42
C PHE A 17 -1.26 11.75 -1.46
N ILE A 18 -2.09 12.39 -2.30
CA ILE A 18 -2.19 13.84 -2.35
C ILE A 18 -2.70 14.39 -1.01
N CYS A 19 -3.68 13.72 -0.37
CA CYS A 19 -4.19 14.11 0.93
C CYS A 19 -3.10 14.12 2.00
N ILE A 20 -2.20 13.14 2.04
CA ILE A 20 -1.07 13.13 3.00
C ILE A 20 -0.24 14.42 2.83
N PHE A 21 0.13 14.76 1.59
CA PHE A 21 0.93 15.95 1.31
C PHE A 21 0.18 17.26 1.62
N VAL A 22 -1.09 17.34 1.26
CA VAL A 22 -1.91 18.53 1.52
C VAL A 22 -2.12 18.74 3.02
N VAL A 23 -2.43 17.69 3.77
CA VAL A 23 -2.65 17.76 5.22
C VAL A 23 -1.38 18.18 5.95
N GLU A 24 -0.23 17.64 5.56
CA GLU A 24 1.06 18.05 6.13
C GLU A 24 1.36 19.53 5.81
N ARG A 25 1.18 19.94 4.55
CA ARG A 25 1.42 21.33 4.13
C ARG A 25 0.50 22.32 4.83
N LEU A 26 -0.78 21.98 5.02
CA LEU A 26 -1.74 22.80 5.76
C LEU A 26 -1.37 22.87 7.23
N SER A 27 -0.91 21.76 7.83
CA SER A 27 -0.47 21.73 9.22
C SER A 27 0.76 22.60 9.46
N HIS A 28 1.69 22.66 8.49
CA HIS A 28 2.82 23.58 8.52
C HIS A 28 2.42 25.05 8.29
N LYS A 29 1.45 25.31 7.40
CA LYS A 29 1.05 26.68 7.04
C LYS A 29 0.17 27.34 8.11
N TYR A 30 -0.69 26.58 8.77
CA TYR A 30 -1.68 27.10 9.72
C TYR A 30 -1.38 26.62 11.15
N MET A 31 -0.93 27.55 12.01
CA MET A 31 -0.65 27.25 13.43
C MET A 31 -1.84 26.63 14.18
N THR A 32 -3.08 26.98 13.81
CA THR A 32 -4.28 26.39 14.42
C THR A 32 -4.38 24.90 14.12
N MET A 33 -4.14 24.48 12.88
CA MET A 33 -4.14 23.07 12.48
C MET A 33 -3.00 22.30 13.16
N MET A 34 -1.83 22.93 13.30
CA MET A 34 -0.72 22.38 14.05
C MET A 34 -1.09 22.07 15.50
N ARG A 35 -1.75 23.00 16.20
CA ARG A 35 -2.18 22.79 17.59
C ARG A 35 -3.22 21.68 17.71
N ILE A 36 -4.17 21.62 16.77
CA ILE A 36 -5.20 20.56 16.76
C ILE A 36 -4.54 19.19 16.56
N ALA A 37 -3.61 19.06 15.60
CA ALA A 37 -2.90 17.82 15.34
C ALA A 37 -2.10 17.36 16.58
N LEU A 38 -1.35 18.28 17.21
CA LEU A 38 -0.59 17.99 18.42
C LEU A 38 -1.47 17.57 19.59
N PHE A 39 -2.58 18.28 19.81
CA PHE A 39 -3.54 17.93 20.86
C PHE A 39 -4.08 16.51 20.63
N LYS A 40 -4.51 16.20 19.40
CA LYS A 40 -5.07 14.90 19.05
C LYS A 40 -4.05 13.77 19.20
N ASN A 41 -2.80 14.00 18.78
CA ASN A 41 -1.72 13.03 18.94
C ASN A 41 -1.48 12.69 20.41
N ARG A 42 -1.41 13.70 21.28
CA ARG A 42 -1.25 13.50 22.74
C ARG A 42 -2.43 12.76 23.35
N THR A 43 -3.65 13.09 22.93
CA THR A 43 -4.85 12.36 23.37
C THR A 43 -4.76 10.89 22.98
N TRP A 44 -4.36 10.59 21.73
CA TRP A 44 -4.23 9.21 21.29
C TRP A 44 -3.10 8.46 21.97
N GLU A 45 -1.97 9.10 22.25
CA GLU A 45 -0.87 8.50 23.03
C GLU A 45 -1.29 8.18 24.47
N ALA A 46 -2.18 8.99 25.05
CA ALA A 46 -2.71 8.75 26.39
C ALA A 46 -3.78 7.66 26.44
N GLU A 47 -4.61 7.54 25.40
CA GLU A 47 -5.75 6.61 25.35
C GLU A 47 -5.41 5.24 24.74
N LEU A 48 -4.44 5.18 23.83
CA LEU A 48 -4.14 3.99 23.02
C LEU A 48 -2.66 3.61 23.12
N PRO A 49 -2.33 2.30 23.16
CA PRO A 49 -0.94 1.82 23.14
C PRO A 49 -0.35 1.91 21.72
N LEU A 50 -0.25 3.13 21.18
CA LEU A 50 0.13 3.41 19.79
C LEU A 50 1.52 2.88 19.44
N ASP A 51 2.49 2.92 20.35
CA ASP A 51 3.85 2.43 20.09
C ASP A 51 3.86 0.94 19.73
N ARG A 52 3.07 0.13 20.45
CA ARG A 52 2.93 -1.29 20.16
C ARG A 52 2.18 -1.51 18.84
N LEU A 53 1.07 -0.78 18.65
CA LEU A 53 0.27 -0.89 17.44
C LEU A 53 1.06 -0.53 16.18
N LEU A 54 1.90 0.50 16.25
CA LEU A 54 2.77 0.92 15.16
C LEU A 54 3.89 -0.10 14.90
N GLY A 55 4.49 -0.65 15.97
CA GLY A 55 5.47 -1.73 15.84
C GLY A 55 4.88 -2.96 15.12
N ASP A 56 3.68 -3.38 15.53
CA ASP A 56 2.95 -4.49 14.92
C ASP A 56 2.61 -4.18 13.45
N CYS A 57 2.11 -2.97 13.16
CA CYS A 57 1.82 -2.53 11.79
C CYS A 57 3.08 -2.51 10.92
N GLN A 58 4.19 -1.98 11.44
CA GLN A 58 5.47 -1.94 10.74
C GLN A 58 5.94 -3.35 10.39
N MET A 59 5.91 -4.27 11.37
CA MET A 59 6.28 -5.67 11.15
C MET A 59 5.38 -6.33 10.10
N MET A 60 4.06 -6.18 10.23
CA MET A 60 3.10 -6.75 9.28
C MET A 60 3.34 -6.24 7.85
N LEU A 61 3.53 -4.92 7.68
CA LEU A 61 3.81 -4.31 6.38
C LEU A 61 5.15 -4.79 5.81
N GLY A 62 6.19 -4.92 6.65
CA GLY A 62 7.49 -5.46 6.26
C GLY A 62 7.40 -6.91 5.77
N VAL A 63 6.67 -7.76 6.50
CA VAL A 63 6.42 -9.16 6.11
C VAL A 63 5.66 -9.22 4.78
N LEU A 64 4.60 -8.42 4.62
CA LEU A 64 3.85 -8.35 3.36
C LEU A 64 4.71 -7.93 2.17
N ALA A 65 5.60 -6.94 2.37
CA ALA A 65 6.52 -6.49 1.33
C ALA A 65 7.50 -7.60 0.90
N VAL A 66 8.09 -8.31 1.87
CA VAL A 66 9.00 -9.43 1.61
C VAL A 66 8.27 -10.58 0.89
N LEU A 67 7.07 -10.95 1.36
CA LEU A 67 6.26 -11.98 0.71
C LEU A 67 5.90 -11.61 -0.73
N ALA A 68 5.57 -10.34 -0.99
CA ALA A 68 5.28 -9.87 -2.35
C ALA A 68 6.48 -9.99 -3.29
N ILE A 69 7.69 -9.65 -2.81
CA ILE A 69 8.94 -9.79 -3.58
C ILE A 69 9.28 -11.27 -3.81
N LEU A 70 9.17 -12.10 -2.77
CA LEU A 70 9.42 -13.55 -2.88
C LEU A 70 8.46 -14.19 -3.89
N PHE A 71 7.18 -13.84 -3.83
CA PHE A 71 6.19 -14.35 -4.77
C PHE A 71 6.50 -13.90 -6.21
N LEU A 72 6.89 -12.64 -6.40
CA LEU A 72 7.34 -12.12 -7.69
C LEU A 72 8.56 -12.90 -8.20
N PHE A 73 9.57 -13.12 -7.36
CA PHE A 73 10.77 -13.87 -7.72
C PHE A 73 10.46 -15.31 -8.14
N ILE A 74 9.68 -16.03 -7.32
CA ILE A 74 9.26 -17.41 -7.62
C ILE A 74 8.47 -17.45 -8.94
N TRP A 75 7.60 -16.48 -9.17
CA TRP A 75 6.80 -16.42 -10.39
C TRP A 75 7.67 -16.22 -11.63
N VAL A 76 8.62 -15.28 -11.61
CA VAL A 76 9.58 -15.05 -12.71
C VAL A 76 10.35 -16.34 -13.03
N VAL A 77 10.92 -16.99 -12.01
CA VAL A 77 11.74 -18.19 -12.17
C VAL A 77 10.91 -19.36 -12.74
N LYS A 78 9.69 -19.56 -12.24
CA LYS A 78 8.83 -20.67 -12.67
C LYS A 78 8.24 -20.49 -14.06
N THR A 79 7.81 -19.29 -14.41
CA THR A 79 7.09 -19.10 -15.68
C THR A 79 8.00 -18.83 -16.87
N LYS A 80 9.28 -18.45 -16.63
CA LYS A 80 10.22 -18.00 -17.68
C LYS A 80 9.64 -16.96 -18.65
N ALA A 81 8.51 -16.35 -18.29
CA ALA A 81 7.71 -15.48 -19.13
C ALA A 81 7.27 -14.27 -18.32
N PHE A 82 7.75 -13.11 -18.71
CA PHE A 82 7.50 -11.86 -18.00
C PHE A 82 6.09 -11.34 -18.33
N CYS A 83 5.13 -11.60 -17.45
CA CYS A 83 3.82 -10.96 -17.51
C CYS A 83 3.92 -9.53 -16.95
N PHE A 84 4.22 -8.55 -17.82
CA PHE A 84 4.48 -7.16 -17.44
C PHE A 84 3.49 -6.62 -16.40
N TYR A 85 2.19 -6.76 -16.65
CA TYR A 85 1.16 -6.22 -15.76
C TYR A 85 1.06 -6.92 -14.39
N GLY A 86 1.20 -8.26 -14.35
CA GLY A 86 1.15 -9.00 -13.09
C GLY A 86 2.35 -8.74 -12.18
N HIS A 87 3.53 -8.67 -12.79
CA HIS A 87 4.77 -8.35 -12.08
C HIS A 87 4.75 -6.90 -11.55
N MET A 88 4.26 -5.94 -12.35
CA MET A 88 4.12 -4.54 -11.91
C MET A 88 3.13 -4.36 -10.75
N GLN A 89 2.05 -5.15 -10.69
CA GLN A 89 1.08 -5.06 -9.61
C GLN A 89 1.62 -5.60 -8.28
N LEU A 90 2.38 -6.70 -8.32
CA LEU A 90 3.07 -7.24 -7.14
C LEU A 90 4.23 -6.34 -6.70
N PHE A 91 4.98 -5.80 -7.65
CA PHE A 91 6.06 -4.86 -7.38
C PHE A 91 5.55 -3.57 -6.75
N SER A 92 4.47 -2.99 -7.27
CA SER A 92 3.84 -1.81 -6.66
C SER A 92 3.29 -2.10 -5.27
N PHE A 93 2.75 -3.30 -5.02
CA PHE A 93 2.37 -3.70 -3.66
C PHE A 93 3.56 -3.79 -2.72
N ALA A 94 4.66 -4.41 -3.15
CA ALA A 94 5.89 -4.47 -2.37
C ALA A 94 6.45 -3.06 -2.06
N LEU A 95 6.42 -2.14 -3.04
CA LEU A 95 6.86 -0.77 -2.84
C LEU A 95 5.98 0.01 -1.86
N ILE A 96 4.65 -0.10 -1.95
CA ILE A 96 3.74 0.61 -1.05
C ILE A 96 3.84 0.04 0.37
N ALA A 97 3.79 -1.28 0.53
CA ALA A 97 3.89 -1.92 1.85
C ALA A 97 5.26 -1.67 2.48
N GLY A 98 6.34 -1.88 1.72
CA GLY A 98 7.71 -1.66 2.19
C GLY A 98 7.99 -0.19 2.47
N GLY A 99 7.56 0.71 1.59
CA GLY A 99 7.67 2.15 1.78
C GLY A 99 6.90 2.64 3.01
N SER A 100 5.72 2.09 3.27
CA SER A 100 4.94 2.38 4.48
C SER A 100 5.63 1.86 5.75
N ALA A 101 6.23 0.68 5.71
CA ALA A 101 7.01 0.14 6.83
C ALA A 101 8.25 1.00 7.14
N VAL A 102 8.98 1.41 6.09
CA VAL A 102 10.14 2.31 6.23
C VAL A 102 9.71 3.68 6.77
N PHE A 103 8.56 4.20 6.31
CA PHE A 103 8.00 5.45 6.80
C PHE A 103 7.68 5.35 8.30
N ILE A 104 7.03 4.30 8.76
CA ILE A 104 6.75 4.10 10.19
C ILE A 104 8.06 4.02 10.99
N ALA A 105 9.08 3.32 10.46
CA ALA A 105 10.36 3.14 11.15
C ALA A 105 11.24 4.40 11.22
N LYS A 106 11.12 5.30 10.24
CA LYS A 106 11.98 6.49 10.11
C LYS A 106 11.32 7.78 10.57
N SER A 107 9.99 7.86 10.47
CA SER A 107 9.23 9.04 10.86
C SER A 107 8.74 8.89 12.30
N SER A 108 8.57 10.03 12.96
CA SER A 108 8.05 10.11 14.33
C SER A 108 7.14 11.32 14.45
N VAL A 109 6.38 11.39 15.55
CA VAL A 109 5.54 12.54 15.89
C VAL A 109 6.36 13.82 16.08
N ASP A 110 7.65 13.67 16.39
CA ASP A 110 8.61 14.77 16.50
C ASP A 110 9.06 15.31 15.16
N ALA A 111 9.27 14.43 14.19
CA ALA A 111 9.67 14.79 12.83
C ALA A 111 8.48 15.24 11.96
N MET A 112 7.30 14.66 12.16
CA MET A 112 6.11 14.92 11.36
C MET A 112 4.88 15.02 12.25
N ARG A 113 4.26 16.20 12.31
CA ARG A 113 3.15 16.44 13.25
C ARG A 113 1.88 15.70 12.84
N THR A 114 1.70 15.42 11.55
CA THR A 114 0.56 14.62 11.05
C THR A 114 0.88 13.13 10.94
N TYR A 115 1.94 12.66 11.63
CA TYR A 115 2.45 11.29 11.54
C TYR A 115 1.35 10.21 11.64
N TYR A 116 0.54 10.22 12.70
CA TYR A 116 -0.52 9.20 12.86
C TYR A 116 -1.58 9.25 11.74
N VAL A 117 -1.89 10.44 11.22
CA VAL A 117 -2.82 10.61 10.09
C VAL A 117 -2.19 10.06 8.80
N ALA A 118 -0.90 10.35 8.57
CA ALA A 118 -0.18 9.81 7.43
C ALA A 118 -0.08 8.28 7.48
N VAL A 119 0.23 7.70 8.64
CA VAL A 119 0.27 6.25 8.84
C VAL A 119 -1.09 5.61 8.57
N MET A 120 -2.17 6.17 9.12
CA MET A 120 -3.55 5.72 8.84
C MET A 120 -3.85 5.72 7.34
N LEU A 121 -3.52 6.79 6.62
CA LEU A 121 -3.76 6.90 5.19
C LEU A 121 -2.90 5.89 4.39
N LEU A 122 -1.64 5.67 4.78
CA LEU A 122 -0.76 4.67 4.16
C LEU A 122 -1.27 3.23 4.38
N LEU A 123 -1.82 2.92 5.55
CA LEU A 123 -2.46 1.64 5.82
C LEU A 123 -3.68 1.44 4.92
N VAL A 124 -4.52 2.46 4.74
CA VAL A 124 -5.67 2.40 3.82
C VAL A 124 -5.21 2.19 2.37
N ILE A 125 -4.18 2.92 1.91
CA ILE A 125 -3.60 2.75 0.57
C ILE A 125 -3.11 1.31 0.38
N THR A 126 -2.44 0.75 1.39
CA THR A 126 -1.93 -0.63 1.37
C THR A 126 -3.07 -1.64 1.36
N ALA A 127 -4.14 -1.42 2.12
CA ALA A 127 -5.34 -2.27 2.12
C ALA A 127 -6.04 -2.28 0.74
N ILE A 128 -6.15 -1.12 0.08
CA ILE A 128 -6.67 -1.06 -1.29
C ILE A 128 -5.79 -1.88 -2.25
N GLN A 129 -4.47 -1.79 -2.09
CA GLN A 129 -3.53 -2.54 -2.92
C GLN A 129 -3.64 -4.05 -2.68
N LEU A 130 -3.85 -4.47 -1.44
CA LEU A 130 -4.10 -5.87 -1.05
C LEU A 130 -5.36 -6.45 -1.71
N ILE A 131 -6.40 -5.64 -1.94
CA ILE A 131 -7.61 -6.05 -2.68
C ILE A 131 -7.34 -6.13 -4.19
N LYS A 132 -6.56 -5.19 -4.73
CA LYS A 132 -6.27 -5.11 -6.17
C LYS A 132 -5.42 -6.27 -6.68
N VAL A 133 -4.42 -6.72 -5.91
CA VAL A 133 -3.51 -7.82 -6.30
C VAL A 133 -4.25 -9.13 -6.61
N PRO A 134 -5.10 -9.70 -5.74
CA PRO A 134 -5.81 -10.95 -6.00
C PRO A 134 -6.90 -10.77 -7.07
N LEU A 135 -7.60 -9.63 -7.10
CA LEU A 135 -8.55 -9.31 -8.17
C LEU A 135 -7.86 -9.36 -9.54
N PHE A 136 -6.64 -8.84 -9.62
CA PHE A 136 -5.84 -8.86 -10.85
C PHE A 136 -5.33 -10.27 -11.18
N LEU A 137 -4.79 -11.00 -10.20
CA LEU A 137 -4.32 -12.38 -10.41
C LEU A 137 -5.43 -13.31 -10.92
N LYS A 138 -6.62 -13.23 -10.29
CA LYS A 138 -7.80 -14.03 -10.70
C LYS A 138 -8.19 -13.76 -12.15
N ASN A 139 -8.25 -12.48 -12.54
CA ASN A 139 -8.60 -12.10 -13.90
C ASN A 139 -7.56 -12.55 -14.93
N HIS A 140 -6.28 -12.61 -14.56
CA HIS A 140 -5.22 -13.04 -15.46
C HIS A 140 -5.12 -14.57 -15.59
N GLN A 141 -5.53 -15.33 -14.57
CA GLN A 141 -5.72 -16.78 -14.66
C GLN A 141 -6.91 -17.13 -15.55
N GLU A 142 -8.06 -16.46 -15.37
CA GLU A 142 -9.23 -16.62 -16.27
C GLU A 142 -8.85 -16.35 -17.74
N ALA A 143 -8.04 -15.33 -18.01
CA ALA A 143 -7.57 -15.01 -19.36
C ALA A 143 -6.61 -16.06 -19.97
N LYS A 144 -5.85 -16.80 -19.14
CA LYS A 144 -5.00 -17.92 -19.62
C LYS A 144 -5.81 -19.19 -19.89
N PHE A 145 -6.92 -19.41 -19.18
CA PHE A 145 -7.80 -20.58 -19.37
C PHE A 145 -8.75 -20.45 -20.58
N HIS A 146 -8.86 -19.26 -21.19
CA HIS A 146 -9.63 -19.04 -22.43
C HIS A 146 -8.79 -19.02 -23.70
N LEU A 147 -7.49 -19.32 -23.63
CA LEU A 147 -6.78 -19.71 -24.84
C LEU A 147 -7.23 -21.13 -25.19
N PRO A 148 -7.92 -21.35 -26.32
CA PRO A 148 -8.23 -22.70 -26.73
C PRO A 148 -6.91 -23.43 -26.88
N PHE A 149 -6.91 -24.72 -26.55
CA PHE A 149 -5.93 -25.68 -27.00
C PHE A 149 -5.63 -25.47 -28.49
N ARG A 150 -4.66 -24.62 -28.83
CA ARG A 150 -4.15 -24.48 -30.20
C ARG A 150 -2.95 -25.41 -30.29
N ASN A 151 -3.32 -26.66 -30.54
CA ASN A 151 -2.55 -27.75 -31.12
C ASN A 151 -1.15 -28.05 -30.57
N GLN A 152 -1.11 -29.20 -29.91
CA GLN A 152 -0.03 -30.18 -30.05
C GLN A 152 0.34 -30.38 -31.52
N ASN A 153 1.64 -30.39 -31.80
CA ASN A 153 2.37 -31.29 -32.73
C ASN A 153 3.70 -30.62 -33.12
N ILE A 154 4.76 -30.98 -32.38
CA ILE A 154 6.09 -31.25 -32.95
C ILE A 154 6.24 -32.76 -32.91
#